data_AF-A0A4Q9MEH5-F1
#
_entry.id   AF-A0A4Q9MEH5-F1
#
_cell.length_a   1.000
_cell.length_b   1.000
_cell.length_c   1.000
_cell.angle_alpha   90.00
_cell.angle_beta   90.00
_cell.angle_gamma   90.00
#
_symmetry.space_group_name_H-M   'P 1'
#
loop_
_entity.id
_entity.type
_entity.pdbx_description
1 polymer ?
#
loop_
_entity_poly.entity_id
_entity_poly.type
_entity_poly.pdbx_seq_one_letter_code
_entity_poly.pdbx_strand_id
1 'polypeptide(L)'
;VTWDLAVACLALSVKFHRDVLFPLDVIYAQEFLDLAPHRMEFANLENAQRDVLEALAFRVGSVTPGAFMAELWEALPTLRILVGFDGGWDGVQDKAWDVLCDALQQQDLLRFPISLLTAATVTQGVLEVLVKRYK
;
A
#
# COMPACT_ATOMS: atom_id res chain seq x y z
N VAL A 1 2.73 15.29 -17.61
CA VAL A 1 3.96 14.80 -16.94
C VAL A 1 3.70 14.28 -15.52
N THR A 2 3.36 15.09 -14.51
CA THR A 2 3.18 14.58 -13.13
C THR A 2 2.07 13.53 -13.02
N TRP A 3 0.92 13.78 -13.68
CA TRP A 3 -0.17 12.82 -13.75
C TRP A 3 0.20 11.55 -14.51
N ASP A 4 0.97 11.69 -15.58
CA ASP A 4 1.44 10.59 -16.42
C ASP A 4 2.31 9.62 -15.60
N LEU A 5 3.22 10.18 -14.79
CA LEU A 5 4.05 9.42 -13.86
C LEU A 5 3.23 8.81 -12.73
N ALA A 6 2.24 9.52 -12.19
CA ALA A 6 1.36 8.99 -11.15
C ALA A 6 0.54 7.78 -11.65
N VAL A 7 -0.08 7.91 -12.84
CA VAL A 7 -0.81 6.81 -13.49
C VAL A 7 0.14 5.66 -13.84
N ALA A 8 1.36 5.95 -14.30
CA ALA A 8 2.37 4.93 -14.56
C ALA A 8 2.78 4.16 -13.29
N CYS A 9 3.02 4.86 -12.17
CA CYS A 9 3.30 4.23 -10.87
C CYS A 9 2.14 3.32 -10.42
N LEU A 10 0.90 3.77 -10.60
CA LEU A 10 -0.28 2.97 -10.30
C LEU A 10 -0.36 1.72 -11.20
N ALA A 11 -0.20 1.88 -12.51
CA ALA A 11 -0.23 0.77 -13.47
C ALA A 11 0.87 -0.27 -13.18
N LEU A 12 2.09 0.17 -12.86
CA LEU A 12 3.19 -0.71 -12.46
C LEU A 12 2.90 -1.43 -11.14
N SER A 13 2.36 -0.73 -10.15
CA SER A 13 1.96 -1.33 -8.87
C SER A 13 0.92 -2.44 -9.07
N VAL A 14 -0.11 -2.18 -9.88
CA VAL A 14 -1.12 -3.20 -10.22
C VAL A 14 -0.49 -4.39 -10.95
N LYS A 15 0.33 -4.15 -11.98
CA LYS A 15 1.01 -5.21 -12.73
C LYS A 15 1.91 -6.08 -11.85
N PHE A 16 2.46 -5.51 -10.77
CA PHE A 16 3.36 -6.21 -9.87
C PHE A 16 2.64 -6.95 -8.74
N HIS A 17 1.56 -6.38 -8.20
CA HIS A 17 0.89 -6.90 -7.00
C HIS A 17 -0.44 -7.60 -7.24
N ARG A 18 -1.10 -7.40 -8.38
CA ARG A 18 -2.39 -8.03 -8.69
C ARG A 18 -2.17 -9.25 -9.57
N ASP A 19 -2.69 -10.39 -9.10
CA ASP A 19 -2.80 -11.58 -9.93
C ASP A 19 -3.91 -11.41 -10.97
N VAL A 20 -3.69 -11.93 -12.17
CA VAL A 20 -4.63 -11.94 -13.29
C VAL A 20 -5.19 -13.35 -13.56
N LEU A 21 -4.90 -14.29 -12.67
CA LEU A 21 -5.52 -15.60 -12.67
C LEU A 21 -6.97 -15.51 -12.18
N PHE A 22 -7.82 -16.32 -12.80
CA PHE A 22 -9.24 -16.46 -12.41
C PHE A 22 -9.37 -16.67 -10.89
N PRO A 23 -10.27 -15.95 -10.18
CA PRO A 23 -11.38 -15.13 -10.69
C PRO A 23 -11.08 -13.63 -10.88
N LEU A 24 -9.81 -13.22 -10.86
CA LEU A 24 -9.43 -11.80 -10.96
C LEU A 24 -9.31 -11.36 -12.42
N ASP A 25 -10.01 -10.28 -12.79
CA ASP A 25 -9.96 -9.74 -14.15
C ASP A 25 -8.69 -8.91 -14.41
N VAL A 26 -8.27 -8.89 -15.68
CA VAL A 26 -7.20 -8.00 -16.18
C VAL A 26 -7.74 -6.57 -16.22
N ILE A 27 -6.99 -5.63 -15.63
CA ILE A 27 -7.26 -4.20 -15.83
C ILE A 27 -6.68 -3.78 -17.17
N TYR A 28 -7.52 -3.27 -18.06
CA TYR A 28 -7.07 -2.86 -19.39
C TYR A 28 -6.34 -1.53 -19.35
N ALA A 29 -5.42 -1.32 -20.31
CA ALA A 29 -4.67 -0.06 -20.43
C ALA A 29 -5.59 1.16 -20.50
N GLN A 30 -6.76 1.03 -21.15
CA GLN A 30 -7.75 2.10 -21.26
C GLN A 30 -8.22 2.62 -19.90
N GLU A 31 -8.41 1.74 -18.92
CA GLU A 31 -8.85 2.14 -17.57
C GLU A 31 -7.82 3.04 -16.90
N PHE A 32 -6.53 2.82 -17.14
CA PHE A 32 -5.48 3.71 -16.64
C PHE A 32 -5.43 5.05 -17.39
N LEU A 33 -5.64 5.03 -18.71
CA LEU A 33 -5.68 6.25 -19.53
C LEU A 33 -6.84 7.17 -19.10
N ASP A 34 -7.97 6.59 -18.74
CA ASP A 34 -9.17 7.32 -18.30
C ASP A 34 -9.02 7.97 -16.91
N LEU A 35 -8.02 7.57 -16.11
CA LEU A 35 -7.72 8.18 -14.81
C LEU A 35 -7.01 9.54 -14.93
N ALA A 36 -6.31 9.77 -16.04
CA ALA A 36 -5.58 11.02 -16.22
C ALA A 36 -6.58 12.18 -16.47
N PRO A 37 -6.41 13.35 -15.80
CA PRO A 37 -7.31 14.49 -16.01
C PRO A 37 -7.12 15.18 -17.38
N HIS A 38 -6.17 14.70 -18.17
CA HIS A 38 -5.85 15.19 -19.51
C HIS A 38 -5.83 14.00 -20.46
N ARG A 39 -5.94 14.26 -21.77
CA ARG A 39 -5.85 13.22 -22.78
C ARG A 39 -4.47 12.57 -22.73
N MET A 40 -4.44 11.30 -22.32
CA MET A 40 -3.25 10.47 -22.31
C MET A 40 -3.39 9.41 -23.40
N GLU A 41 -2.41 9.29 -24.29
CA GLU A 41 -2.38 8.21 -25.27
C GLU A 41 -1.61 7.01 -24.73
N PHE A 42 -1.88 5.83 -25.27
CA PHE A 42 -1.21 4.59 -24.87
C PHE A 42 0.32 4.71 -24.90
N ALA A 43 0.88 5.37 -25.92
CA ALA A 43 2.31 5.61 -26.03
C ALA A 43 2.86 6.51 -24.90
N ASN A 44 2.07 7.47 -24.41
CA ASN A 44 2.48 8.30 -23.26
C ASN A 44 2.56 7.45 -21.99
N LEU A 45 1.59 6.56 -21.78
CA LEU A 45 1.55 5.66 -20.62
C LEU A 45 2.72 4.68 -20.63
N GLU A 46 3.05 4.08 -21.77
CA GLU A 46 4.17 3.15 -21.90
C GLU A 46 5.53 3.85 -21.71
N ASN A 47 5.69 5.07 -22.25
CA ASN A 47 6.89 5.86 -22.04
C ASN A 47 7.03 6.27 -20.56
N ALA A 48 5.96 6.75 -19.92
CA ALA A 48 5.99 7.10 -18.50
C ALA A 48 6.30 5.89 -17.60
N GLN A 49 5.77 4.70 -17.91
CA GLN A 49 6.14 3.47 -17.20
C GLN A 49 7.63 3.13 -17.36
N ARG A 50 8.18 3.27 -18.57
CA ARG A 50 9.61 3.08 -18.81
C ARG A 50 10.45 4.06 -18.00
N ASP A 51 10.09 5.34 -18.01
CA ASP A 51 10.81 6.39 -17.27
C ASP A 51 10.82 6.11 -15.75
N VAL A 52 9.69 5.68 -15.19
CA VAL A 52 9.59 5.28 -13.77
C VAL A 52 10.48 4.08 -13.47
N LEU A 53 10.45 3.05 -14.32
CA LEU A 53 11.27 1.85 -14.14
C LEU A 53 12.77 2.19 -14.23
N GLU A 54 13.18 2.98 -15.21
CA GLU A 54 14.57 3.42 -15.37
C GLU A 54 15.03 4.26 -14.16
N ALA A 55 14.20 5.19 -13.69
CA ALA A 55 14.50 6.01 -12.52
C ALA A 55 14.67 5.17 -11.24
N LEU A 56 13.96 4.05 -11.12
CA LEU A 56 14.08 3.09 -10.02
C LEU A 56 15.13 2.00 -10.28
N ALA A 57 15.91 2.09 -11.36
CA ALA A 57 16.87 1.08 -11.80
C ALA A 57 16.24 -0.33 -11.90
N PHE A 58 14.97 -0.38 -12.34
CA PHE A 58 14.13 -1.58 -12.46
C PHE A 58 13.93 -2.33 -11.12
N ARG A 59 14.19 -1.68 -9.99
CA ARG A 59 13.97 -2.24 -8.65
C ARG A 59 12.58 -1.85 -8.14
N VAL A 60 11.58 -2.53 -8.68
CA VAL A 60 10.18 -2.41 -8.25
C VAL A 60 9.81 -3.67 -7.47
N GLY A 61 9.07 -3.51 -6.38
CA GLY A 61 8.79 -4.60 -5.43
C GLY A 61 9.64 -4.49 -4.17
N SER A 62 9.32 -3.54 -3.31
CA SER A 62 9.88 -3.44 -1.96
C SER A 62 8.95 -4.09 -0.94
N VAL A 63 9.47 -4.33 0.27
CA VAL A 63 8.69 -4.79 1.41
C VAL A 63 7.55 -3.80 1.67
N THR A 64 6.31 -4.28 1.61
CA THR A 64 5.11 -3.47 1.83
C THR A 64 4.76 -3.43 3.31
N PRO A 65 3.98 -2.41 3.77
CA PRO A 65 3.45 -2.43 5.13
C PRO A 65 2.69 -3.73 5.44
N GLY A 66 1.90 -4.23 4.49
CA GLY A 66 1.19 -5.50 4.65
C GLY A 66 2.11 -6.69 4.95
N ALA A 67 3.26 -6.79 4.27
CA ALA A 67 4.25 -7.83 4.55
C ALA A 67 4.83 -7.69 5.97
N PHE A 68 5.18 -6.48 6.39
CA PHE A 68 5.64 -6.23 7.77
C PHE A 68 4.57 -6.53 8.82
N MET A 69 3.30 -6.20 8.57
CA MET A 69 2.20 -6.55 9.47
C MET A 69 2.06 -8.07 9.61
N ALA A 70 2.18 -8.83 8.52
CA ALA A 70 2.16 -10.28 8.56
C ALA A 70 3.35 -10.86 9.34
N GLU A 71 4.56 -10.33 9.11
CA GLU A 71 5.75 -10.72 9.87
C GLU A 71 5.60 -10.42 11.37
N LEU A 72 5.09 -9.24 11.73
CA LEU A 72 4.81 -8.87 13.12
C LEU A 72 3.77 -9.79 13.76
N TRP A 73 2.71 -10.12 13.01
CA TRP A 73 1.69 -11.06 13.46
C TRP A 73 2.30 -12.42 13.78
N GLU A 74 3.16 -12.96 12.91
CA GLU A 74 3.82 -14.26 13.08
C GLU A 74 4.87 -14.23 14.19
N ALA A 75 5.67 -13.17 14.28
CA ALA A 75 6.77 -13.04 15.23
C ALA A 75 6.34 -12.76 16.67
N LEU A 76 5.15 -12.21 16.91
CA LEU A 76 4.70 -11.74 18.21
C LEU A 76 3.48 -12.51 18.73
N PRO A 77 3.67 -13.64 19.44
CA PRO A 77 2.56 -14.37 20.07
C PRO A 77 1.73 -13.52 21.03
N THR A 78 2.36 -12.56 21.73
CA THR A 78 1.68 -11.65 22.66
C THR A 78 0.73 -10.70 21.95
N LEU A 79 1.07 -10.24 20.74
CA LEU A 79 0.18 -9.43 19.91
C LEU A 79 -1.07 -10.24 19.57
N ARG A 80 -0.90 -11.50 19.14
CA ARG A 80 -2.01 -12.40 18.82
C ARG A 80 -2.93 -12.66 19.99
N ILE A 81 -2.39 -12.79 21.20
CA ILE A 81 -3.20 -12.93 22.41
C ILE A 81 -3.95 -11.63 22.70
N LEU A 82 -3.30 -10.48 22.57
CA LEU A 82 -3.85 -9.17 22.90
C LEU A 82 -5.04 -8.78 22.02
N VAL A 83 -4.96 -9.06 20.71
CA VAL A 83 -6.01 -8.72 19.74
C VAL A 83 -6.69 -9.94 19.11
N GLY A 84 -6.57 -11.11 19.75
CA GLY A 84 -7.12 -12.39 19.28
C GLY A 84 -8.62 -12.57 19.50
N PHE A 85 -9.34 -11.50 19.81
CA PHE A 85 -10.80 -11.51 19.86
C PHE A 85 -11.39 -11.28 18.46
N ASP A 86 -12.69 -11.54 18.31
CA ASP A 86 -13.39 -11.45 17.02
C ASP A 86 -13.25 -10.04 16.40
N GLY A 87 -12.74 -9.97 15.17
CA GLY A 87 -12.42 -8.73 14.45
C GLY A 87 -11.30 -7.87 15.05
N GLY A 88 -10.56 -8.37 16.05
CA GLY A 88 -9.51 -7.61 16.73
C GLY A 88 -8.33 -7.29 15.82
N TRP A 89 -7.73 -8.31 15.21
CA TRP A 89 -6.59 -8.11 14.29
C TRP A 89 -7.01 -7.35 13.02
N ASP A 90 -8.14 -7.69 12.42
CA ASP A 90 -8.67 -6.99 11.23
C ASP A 90 -8.82 -5.49 11.52
N GLY A 91 -9.41 -5.13 12.67
CA GLY A 91 -9.54 -3.74 13.08
C GLY A 91 -8.19 -3.03 13.31
N VAL A 92 -7.15 -3.74 13.76
CA VAL A 92 -5.80 -3.18 13.89
C VAL A 92 -5.21 -2.93 12.51
N GLN A 93 -5.36 -3.87 11.57
CA GLN A 93 -4.85 -3.73 10.21
C GLN A 93 -5.54 -2.56 9.50
N ASP A 94 -6.87 -2.49 9.56
CA ASP A 94 -7.65 -1.40 8.97
C ASP A 94 -7.16 -0.05 9.50
N LYS A 95 -7.04 0.08 10.82
CA LYS A 95 -6.58 1.33 11.42
C LYS A 95 -5.14 1.65 11.05
N ALA A 96 -4.26 0.66 11.01
CA ALA A 96 -2.88 0.85 10.64
C ALA A 96 -2.76 1.32 9.17
N TRP A 97 -3.59 0.79 8.27
CA TRP A 97 -3.67 1.24 6.88
C TRP A 97 -4.18 2.67 6.75
N ASP A 98 -5.23 3.05 7.47
CA ASP A 98 -5.73 4.42 7.49
C ASP A 98 -4.61 5.41 7.86
N VAL A 99 -3.90 5.14 8.96
CA VAL A 99 -2.81 6.01 9.42
C VAL A 99 -1.62 6.02 8.45
N LEU A 100 -1.30 4.89 7.81
CA LEU A 100 -0.25 4.86 6.79
C LEU A 100 -0.63 5.67 5.55
N CYS A 101 -1.88 5.60 5.11
CA CYS A 101 -2.40 6.41 4.00
C CYS A 101 -2.35 7.90 4.31
N ASP A 102 -2.71 8.30 5.54
CA ASP A 102 -2.56 9.67 6.01
C ASP A 102 -1.08 10.10 6.06
N ALA A 103 -0.19 9.21 6.49
CA ALA A 103 1.24 9.48 6.56
C ALA A 103 1.88 9.71 5.18
N LEU A 104 1.36 9.08 4.12
CA LEU A 104 1.83 9.31 2.74
C LEU A 104 1.60 10.76 2.27
N GLN A 105 0.63 11.45 2.85
CA GLN A 105 0.37 12.87 2.57
C GLN A 105 1.34 13.82 3.30
N GLN A 106 2.11 13.30 4.26
CA GLN A 106 3.04 14.08 5.08
C GLN A 106 4.49 13.80 4.66
N GLN A 107 5.08 14.72 3.90
CA GLN A 107 6.44 14.58 3.37
C GLN A 107 7.49 14.30 4.47
N ASP A 108 7.31 14.87 5.66
CA ASP A 108 8.20 14.66 6.81
C ASP A 108 8.19 13.23 7.35
N LEU A 109 7.15 12.44 7.05
CA LEU A 109 7.06 11.04 7.45
C LEU A 109 7.72 10.10 6.43
N LEU A 110 7.78 10.49 5.15
CA LEU A 110 8.37 9.69 4.07
C LEU A 110 9.89 9.47 4.21
N ARG A 111 10.56 10.22 5.10
CA ARG A 111 11.98 10.00 5.43
C ARG A 111 12.22 8.77 6.31
N PHE A 112 11.19 8.28 7.00
CA PHE A 112 11.32 7.15 7.90
C PHE A 112 11.21 5.82 7.15
N PRO A 113 11.93 4.77 7.60
CA PRO A 113 11.78 3.45 7.02
C PRO A 113 10.33 2.95 7.12
N ILE A 114 9.84 2.32 6.05
CA ILE A 114 8.46 1.81 6.00
C ILE A 114 8.18 0.77 7.11
N SER A 115 9.18 0.01 7.54
CA SER A 115 9.09 -0.92 8.67
C SER A 115 8.79 -0.21 9.99
N LEU A 116 9.47 0.92 10.25
CA LEU A 116 9.25 1.75 11.44
C LEU A 116 7.86 2.36 11.43
N LEU A 117 7.46 2.92 10.28
CA LEU A 117 6.11 3.48 10.11
C LEU A 117 5.05 2.41 10.36
N THR A 118 5.22 1.22 9.78
CA THR A 118 4.29 0.10 9.96
C THR A 118 4.20 -0.34 11.43
N ALA A 119 5.33 -0.51 12.12
CA ALA A 119 5.31 -0.89 13.53
C ALA A 119 4.63 0.16 14.40
N ALA A 120 4.86 1.45 14.12
CA ALA A 120 4.21 2.55 14.82
C ALA A 120 2.69 2.57 14.58
N THR A 121 2.23 2.41 13.34
CA THR A 121 0.80 2.41 13.02
C THR A 121 0.08 1.17 13.55
N VAL A 122 0.72 -0.01 13.55
CA VAL A 122 0.18 -1.21 14.21
C VAL A 122 0.03 -0.97 15.72
N THR A 123 1.02 -0.37 16.37
CA THR A 123 0.94 -0.04 17.80
C THR A 123 -0.24 0.89 18.10
N GLN A 124 -0.44 1.91 17.26
CA GLN A 124 -1.60 2.80 17.36
C GLN A 124 -2.92 2.06 17.13
N GLY A 125 -2.99 1.21 16.11
CA GLY A 125 -4.17 0.40 15.80
C GLY A 125 -4.58 -0.50 16.97
N VAL A 126 -3.61 -1.15 17.61
CA VAL A 126 -3.84 -1.95 18.84
C VAL A 126 -4.48 -1.11 19.92
N LEU A 127 -3.94 0.09 20.21
CA LEU A 127 -4.48 0.96 21.24
C LEU A 127 -5.92 1.37 20.93
N GLU A 128 -6.21 1.79 19.70
CA GLU A 128 -7.56 2.24 19.30
C GLU A 128 -8.59 1.12 19.38
N VAL A 129 -8.23 -0.08 18.92
CA VAL A 129 -9.09 -1.26 18.95
C VAL A 129 -9.37 -1.71 20.39
N LEU A 130 -8.36 -1.70 21.26
CA LEU A 130 -8.56 -2.01 22.69
C LEU A 130 -9.42 -0.94 23.39
N VAL A 131 -9.21 0.34 23.09
CA VAL A 131 -10.03 1.43 23.62
C VAL A 131 -11.50 1.23 23.22
N LYS A 132 -11.77 0.88 21.97
CA LYS A 132 -13.13 0.62 21.48
C LYS A 132 -13.76 -0.63 22.11
N ARG A 133 -12.95 -1.63 22.49
CA ARG A 133 -13.42 -2.89 23.07
C ARG A 133 -13.81 -2.79 24.55
N TYR A 134 -13.16 -1.88 25.29
CA TYR A 134 -13.28 -1.77 26.75
C TYR A 134 -13.88 -0.45 27.24
N LYS A 135 -14.15 0.51 26.34
CA LYS A 135 -15.06 1.63 26.62
C LYS A 135 -16.48 1.26 26.22
#